data_AF-L8FUH2-F1
#
_entry.id   AF-L8FUH2-F1
#
_cell.length_a   1.000
_cell.length_b   1.000
_cell.length_c   1.000
_cell.angle_alpha   90.00
_cell.angle_beta   90.00
_cell.angle_gamma   90.00
#
_symmetry.space_group_name_H-M   'P 1'
#
loop_
_entity.id
_entity.type
_entity.pdbx_description
1 polymer ?
#
loop_
_entity_poly.entity_id
_entity_poly.type
_entity_poly.pdbx_seq_one_letter_code
_entity_poly.pdbx_strand_id
1 'polypeptide(L)'
;MYDGAVVQIGTPEELFARPSHTFVGYFIGSPGMNILPARVEAIRLCPPRRGSEVGIRPEFVSVAPPAPDLATAKVDRVDDLGRSRFAHVRLGEQRVAARVPRGVPVGDEVGLQFDPAQIHVYADSHLIEGQRVEGEV
;
A
#
# COMPACT_ATOMS: atom_id res chain seq x y z
N MET A 1 -13.00 -7.59 14.65
CA MET A 1 -14.27 -8.23 14.25
C MET A 1 -14.73 -7.52 12.98
N TYR A 2 -15.08 -8.25 11.94
CA TYR A 2 -15.65 -7.72 10.70
C TYR A 2 -16.88 -8.56 10.39
N ASP A 3 -18.00 -7.91 10.11
CA ASP A 3 -19.28 -8.57 9.84
C ASP A 3 -19.68 -9.63 10.90
N GLY A 4 -19.46 -9.33 12.18
CA GLY A 4 -19.77 -10.23 13.29
C GLY A 4 -18.82 -11.44 13.45
N ALA A 5 -17.80 -11.58 12.61
CA ALA A 5 -16.81 -12.65 12.70
C ALA A 5 -15.45 -12.17 13.22
N VAL A 6 -14.75 -13.06 13.95
CA VAL A 6 -13.34 -12.87 14.28
C VAL A 6 -12.51 -13.20 13.04
N VAL A 7 -11.82 -12.20 12.50
CA VAL A 7 -11.10 -12.30 11.22
C VAL A 7 -9.67 -12.80 11.39
N GLN A 8 -9.00 -12.38 12.47
CA GLN A 8 -7.64 -12.80 12.79
C GLN A 8 -7.42 -12.63 14.31
N ILE A 9 -6.70 -13.57 14.91
CA ILE A 9 -6.19 -13.50 16.28
C ILE A 9 -4.68 -13.67 16.19
N GLY A 10 -3.93 -12.83 16.90
CA GLY A 10 -2.47 -12.85 16.92
C GLY A 10 -1.92 -11.75 17.79
N THR A 11 -0.59 -11.69 17.90
CA THR A 11 0.13 -10.60 18.56
C THR A 11 -0.02 -9.28 17.79
N PRO A 12 0.15 -8.11 18.42
CA PRO A 12 0.10 -6.83 17.70
C PRO A 12 1.08 -6.76 16.51
N GLU A 13 2.25 -7.38 16.64
CA GLU A 13 3.25 -7.47 15.58
C GLU A 13 2.77 -8.32 14.40
N GLU A 14 2.18 -9.49 14.64
CA GLU A 14 1.65 -10.36 13.58
C GLU A 14 0.49 -9.70 12.83
N LEU A 15 -0.44 -9.08 13.57
CA LEU A 15 -1.56 -8.35 12.99
C LEU A 15 -1.10 -7.15 12.15
N PHE A 16 0.04 -6.54 12.51
CA PHE A 16 0.62 -5.43 11.78
C PHE A 16 1.45 -5.88 10.56
N ALA A 17 2.39 -6.80 10.77
CA ALA A 17 3.39 -7.17 9.77
C ALA A 17 2.83 -8.11 8.70
N ARG A 18 1.93 -9.03 9.07
CA ARG A 18 1.38 -10.03 8.16
C ARG A 18 -0.12 -10.24 8.41
N PRO A 19 -0.96 -9.24 8.11
CA PRO A 19 -2.40 -9.36 8.23
C PRO A 19 -2.93 -10.42 7.25
N SER A 20 -3.62 -11.43 7.76
CA SER A 20 -4.20 -12.52 6.97
C SER A 20 -5.43 -12.09 6.16
N HIS A 21 -5.96 -10.90 6.45
CA HIS A 21 -7.12 -10.34 5.78
C HIS A 21 -6.95 -8.83 5.54
N THR A 22 -7.42 -8.33 4.40
CA THR A 22 -7.28 -6.91 3.99
C THR A 22 -7.85 -5.94 5.03
N PHE A 23 -9.04 -6.24 5.58
CA PHE A 23 -9.63 -5.48 6.70
C PHE A 23 -8.68 -5.30 7.90
N VAL A 24 -7.95 -6.36 8.30
CA VAL A 24 -7.02 -6.27 9.44
C VAL A 24 -5.86 -5.35 9.10
N GLY A 25 -5.29 -5.48 7.90
CA GLY A 25 -4.21 -4.62 7.46
C GLY A 25 -4.64 -3.15 7.30
N TYR A 26 -5.85 -2.91 6.80
CA TYR A 26 -6.43 -1.57 6.70
C TYR A 26 -6.70 -0.96 8.09
N PHE A 27 -7.21 -1.75 9.04
CA PHE A 27 -7.63 -1.24 10.35
C PHE A 27 -6.47 -1.06 11.34
N ILE A 28 -5.46 -1.91 11.28
CA ILE A 28 -4.31 -1.86 12.21
C ILE A 28 -3.22 -0.98 11.60
N GLY A 29 -2.98 0.20 12.20
CA GLY A 29 -1.98 1.18 11.74
C GLY A 29 -2.62 2.53 11.40
N SER A 30 -1.83 3.62 11.48
CA SER A 30 -2.30 4.96 11.12
C SER A 30 -1.19 5.72 10.36
N PRO A 31 -1.29 5.87 9.03
CA PRO A 31 -2.38 5.40 8.16
C PRO A 31 -2.45 3.86 8.05
N GLY A 32 -3.64 3.35 7.71
CA GLY A 32 -3.86 1.93 7.45
C GLY A 32 -3.10 1.42 6.21
N MET A 33 -3.03 0.10 6.03
CA MET A 33 -2.40 -0.50 4.85
C MET A 33 -3.10 -0.04 3.55
N ASN A 34 -2.32 0.28 2.53
CA ASN A 34 -2.85 0.51 1.20
C ASN A 34 -3.30 -0.82 0.61
N ILE A 35 -4.57 -0.90 0.18
CA ILE A 35 -5.11 -2.05 -0.54
C ILE A 35 -5.45 -1.58 -1.95
N LEU A 36 -4.82 -2.17 -2.95
CA LEU A 36 -4.94 -1.78 -4.35
C LEU A 36 -5.32 -3.00 -5.22
N PRO A 37 -6.08 -2.84 -6.30
CA PRO A 37 -6.29 -3.94 -7.23
C PRO A 37 -4.95 -4.37 -7.86
N ALA A 38 -4.70 -5.67 -8.00
CA ALA A 38 -3.42 -6.20 -8.52
C ALA A 38 -3.09 -5.77 -9.98
N ARG A 39 -4.01 -5.08 -10.66
CA ARG A 39 -3.83 -4.53 -12.01
C ARG A 39 -3.19 -3.13 -12.02
N VAL A 40 -2.98 -2.48 -10.87
CA VAL A 40 -2.36 -1.15 -10.86
C VAL A 40 -1.02 -1.21 -11.59
N GLU A 41 -0.86 -0.44 -12.67
CA GLU A 41 0.21 -0.57 -13.67
C GLU A 41 1.64 -0.49 -13.08
N ALA A 42 1.77 0.13 -11.91
CA ALA A 42 3.00 0.26 -11.13
C ALA A 42 3.44 -1.01 -10.41
N ILE A 43 2.52 -1.96 -10.25
CA ILE A 43 2.65 -3.16 -9.44
C ILE A 43 2.41 -4.34 -10.39
N ARG A 44 3.33 -4.58 -11.32
CA ARG A 44 3.32 -5.76 -12.23
C ARG A 44 3.74 -7.02 -11.47
N LEU A 45 3.11 -7.29 -10.34
CA LEU A 45 3.51 -8.36 -9.44
C LEU A 45 2.65 -9.59 -9.70
N CYS A 46 3.22 -10.53 -10.45
CA CYS A 46 2.67 -11.84 -10.76
C CYS A 46 1.33 -11.84 -11.53
N PRO A 47 0.98 -12.95 -12.21
CA PRO A 47 -0.17 -12.94 -13.13
C PRO A 47 -1.44 -12.61 -12.33
N PRO A 48 -2.07 -11.45 -12.59
CA PRO A 48 -3.20 -11.01 -11.80
C PRO A 48 -4.34 -11.99 -12.05
N ARG A 49 -4.63 -12.84 -11.06
CA ARG A 49 -5.91 -13.54 -11.05
C ARG A 49 -6.98 -12.46 -10.91
N ARG A 50 -8.06 -12.55 -11.68
CA ARG A 50 -9.20 -11.64 -11.50
C ARG A 50 -9.65 -11.73 -10.04
N GLY A 51 -9.76 -10.59 -9.37
CA GLY A 51 -10.10 -10.52 -7.95
C GLY A 51 -8.90 -10.49 -6.98
N SER A 52 -7.66 -10.46 -7.48
CA SER A 52 -6.48 -10.26 -6.62
C SER A 52 -6.31 -8.80 -6.20
N GLU A 53 -5.92 -8.61 -4.95
CA GLU A 53 -5.62 -7.33 -4.32
C GLU A 53 -4.17 -7.34 -3.82
N VAL A 54 -3.57 -6.17 -3.71
CA VAL A 54 -2.21 -5.95 -3.24
C VAL A 54 -2.26 -5.06 -2.02
N GLY A 55 -1.70 -5.56 -0.92
CA GLY A 55 -1.52 -4.84 0.33
C GLY A 55 -0.08 -4.36 0.50
N ILE A 56 0.12 -3.07 0.75
CA ILE A 56 1.42 -2.52 1.12
C ILE A 56 1.27 -1.43 2.19
N ARG A 57 2.14 -1.47 3.20
CA ARG A 57 2.11 -0.47 4.27
C ARG A 57 2.58 0.89 3.77
N PRO A 58 2.01 2.02 4.23
CA PRO A 58 2.38 3.36 3.78
C PRO A 58 3.87 3.70 3.95
N GLU A 59 4.55 3.14 4.96
CA GLU A 59 5.98 3.34 5.20
C GLU A 59 6.88 2.72 4.13
N PHE A 60 6.38 1.74 3.38
CA PHE A 60 7.08 1.08 2.28
C PHE A 60 6.68 1.64 0.91
N VAL A 61 5.92 2.74 0.89
CA VAL A 61 5.64 3.54 -0.30
C VAL A 61 6.28 4.90 -0.14
N SER A 62 7.07 5.35 -1.10
CA SER A 62 7.70 6.67 -1.06
C SER A 62 7.34 7.53 -2.26
N VAL A 63 7.15 8.82 -1.98
CA VAL A 63 7.00 9.87 -2.98
C VAL A 63 8.37 10.26 -3.54
N ALA A 64 8.48 10.29 -4.86
CA ALA A 64 9.64 10.73 -5.63
C ALA A 64 9.23 11.78 -6.68
N PRO A 65 10.17 12.51 -7.28
CA PRO A 65 9.87 13.33 -8.45
C PRO A 65 9.23 12.49 -9.57
N PRO A 66 8.33 13.07 -10.39
CA PRO A 66 7.76 12.37 -11.54
C PRO A 66 8.86 11.81 -12.45
N ALA A 67 8.78 10.52 -12.76
CA ALA A 67 9.70 9.85 -13.68
C ALA A 67 8.89 8.87 -14.57
N PRO A 68 9.32 8.62 -15.82
CA PRO A 68 8.61 7.73 -16.76
C PRO A 68 8.40 6.31 -16.23
N ASP A 69 9.31 5.83 -15.37
CA ASP A 69 9.31 4.47 -14.83
C ASP A 69 8.52 4.36 -13.50
N LEU A 70 7.95 5.47 -13.01
CA LEU A 70 7.21 5.52 -11.74
C LEU A 70 5.73 5.79 -11.97
N ALA A 71 4.91 5.31 -11.04
CA ALA A 71 3.48 5.58 -11.04
C ALA A 71 3.22 7.06 -10.77
N THR A 72 2.69 7.80 -11.74
CA THR A 72 2.32 9.19 -11.53
C THR A 72 1.05 9.29 -10.68
N ALA A 73 1.13 10.04 -9.58
CA ALA A 73 0.02 10.29 -8.68
C ALA A 73 -0.04 11.78 -8.30
N LYS A 74 -1.23 12.27 -7.97
CA LYS A 74 -1.43 13.65 -7.52
C LYS A 74 -1.56 13.72 -6.01
N VAL A 75 -0.88 14.66 -5.35
CA VAL A 75 -0.98 14.83 -3.89
C VAL A 75 -2.30 15.52 -3.53
N ASP A 76 -3.14 14.84 -2.76
CA ASP A 76 -4.45 15.37 -2.31
C ASP A 76 -4.38 15.97 -0.92
N ARG A 77 -3.58 15.36 -0.04
CA ARG A 77 -3.42 15.82 1.35
C ARG A 77 -2.11 15.32 1.91
N VAL A 78 -1.57 16.04 2.89
CA VAL A 78 -0.38 15.61 3.64
C VAL A 78 -0.71 15.61 5.13
N ASP A 79 -0.49 14.47 5.78
CA ASP A 79 -0.48 14.32 7.22
C ASP A 79 0.93 14.48 7.76
N ASP A 80 1.14 15.45 8.66
CA ASP A 80 2.38 15.57 9.43
C ASP A 80 2.17 14.98 10.82
N LEU A 81 2.78 13.82 11.07
CA LEU A 81 2.75 13.12 12.36
C LEU A 81 4.05 13.35 13.15
N GLY A 82 4.72 14.47 12.91
CA GLY A 82 5.94 14.90 13.59
C GLY A 82 7.19 14.27 13.00
N ARG A 83 7.45 12.99 13.32
CA ARG A 83 8.65 12.26 12.84
C ARG A 83 8.49 11.72 11.43
N SER A 84 7.26 11.41 11.05
CA SER A 84 6.91 10.86 9.74
C SER A 84 5.82 11.73 9.11
N ARG A 85 5.87 11.89 7.79
CA ARG A 85 4.81 12.55 7.04
C ARG A 85 4.32 11.62 5.95
N PHE A 86 3.00 11.56 5.80
CA PHE A 86 2.35 10.73 4.81
C PHE A 86 1.52 11.61 3.88
N ALA A 87 1.76 11.50 2.59
CA ALA A 87 0.91 12.07 1.56
C ALA A 87 -0.19 11.07 1.20
N HIS A 88 -1.43 11.53 1.20
CA HIS A 88 -2.53 10.85 0.52
C HIS A 88 -2.49 11.32 -0.92
N VAL A 89 -2.17 10.41 -1.82
CA VAL A 89 -2.04 10.66 -3.25
C VAL A 89 -3.10 9.89 -4.02
N ARG A 90 -3.45 10.41 -5.20
CA ARG A 90 -4.39 9.79 -6.13
C ARG A 90 -3.65 9.21 -7.31
N LEU A 91 -3.71 7.90 -7.46
CA LEU A 91 -3.14 7.12 -8.56
C LEU A 91 -4.30 6.57 -9.40
N GLY A 92 -4.61 7.23 -10.52
CA GLY A 92 -5.84 6.95 -11.28
C GLY A 92 -7.09 7.13 -10.41
N GLU A 93 -7.87 6.07 -10.23
CA GLU A 93 -9.04 6.05 -9.35
C GLU A 93 -8.72 5.66 -7.89
N GLN A 94 -7.49 5.20 -7.64
CA GLN A 94 -7.08 4.67 -6.33
C GLN A 94 -6.48 5.76 -5.44
N ARG A 95 -6.67 5.63 -4.13
CA ARG A 95 -6.02 6.47 -3.12
C ARG A 95 -4.93 5.68 -2.43
N VAL A 96 -3.74 6.27 -2.33
CA VAL A 96 -2.56 5.65 -1.73
C VAL A 96 -1.99 6.59 -0.67
N ALA A 97 -1.68 6.08 0.50
CA ALA A 97 -0.87 6.77 1.49
C ALA A 97 0.60 6.40 1.27
N ALA A 98 1.46 7.40 1.15
CA ALA A 98 2.89 7.22 0.90
C ALA A 98 3.73 8.15 1.76
N ARG A 99 4.91 7.71 2.18
CA ARG A 99 5.87 8.57 2.89
C ARG A 99 6.33 9.70 1.99
N VAL A 100 6.28 10.93 2.51
CA VAL A 100 6.58 12.14 1.72
C VAL A 100 7.71 12.99 2.33
N PRO A 101 8.75 13.37 1.55
CA PRO A 101 9.83 14.26 2.01
C PRO A 101 9.35 15.70 2.18
N ARG A 102 10.01 16.49 3.03
CA ARG A 102 9.60 17.90 3.30
C ARG A 102 9.64 18.71 2.00
N GLY A 103 8.70 19.64 1.84
CA GLY A 103 8.67 20.56 0.69
C GLY A 103 7.83 20.11 -0.50
N VAL A 104 7.18 18.94 -0.46
CA VAL A 104 6.18 18.56 -1.47
C VAL A 104 4.83 19.23 -1.13
N PRO A 105 4.31 20.12 -1.99
CA PRO A 105 3.03 20.78 -1.76
C PRO A 105 1.86 19.88 -2.15
N VAL A 106 0.68 20.21 -1.60
CA VAL A 106 -0.58 19.59 -2.04
C VAL A 106 -0.92 20.10 -3.43
N GLY A 107 -1.34 19.20 -4.31
CA GLY A 107 -1.70 19.48 -5.70
C GLY A 107 -0.62 19.13 -6.72
N ASP A 108 0.61 18.87 -6.29
CA ASP A 108 1.70 18.47 -7.18
C ASP A 108 1.51 17.05 -7.71
N GLU A 109 2.04 16.84 -8.92
CA GLU A 109 2.22 15.51 -9.49
C GLU A 109 3.55 14.94 -9.01
N VAL A 110 3.51 13.68 -8.58
CA VAL A 110 4.64 12.96 -8.01
C VAL A 110 4.71 11.54 -8.55
N GLY A 111 5.90 10.95 -8.53
CA GLY A 111 6.10 9.52 -8.75
C GLY A 111 5.92 8.74 -7.45
N LEU A 112 5.33 7.55 -7.53
CA LEU A 112 5.29 6.58 -6.43
C LEU A 112 6.25 5.44 -6.66
N GLN A 113 7.03 5.17 -5.62
CA GLN A 113 7.90 4.01 -5.53
C GLN A 113 7.36 3.07 -4.46
N PHE A 114 7.22 1.80 -4.82
CA PHE A 114 6.76 0.72 -3.94
C PHE A 114 7.93 -0.22 -3.68
N ASP A 115 8.12 -0.65 -2.42
CA ASP A 115 9.08 -1.70 -2.09
C ASP A 115 8.48 -3.08 -2.42
N PRO A 116 8.99 -3.80 -3.44
CA PRO A 116 8.44 -5.09 -3.85
C PRO A 116 8.57 -6.17 -2.78
N ALA A 117 9.55 -6.07 -1.87
CA ALA A 117 9.77 -7.07 -0.83
C ALA A 117 8.73 -7.00 0.30
N GLN A 118 8.02 -5.87 0.41
CA GLN A 118 7.03 -5.60 1.45
C GLN A 118 5.59 -5.74 0.97
N ILE A 119 5.40 -6.26 -0.23
CA ILE A 119 4.10 -6.43 -0.85
C ILE A 119 3.48 -7.75 -0.45
N HIS A 120 2.23 -7.67 -0.02
CA HIS A 120 1.36 -8.79 0.26
C HIS A 120 0.31 -8.93 -0.84
N VAL A 121 0.03 -10.16 -1.27
CA VAL A 121 -0.99 -10.45 -2.29
C VAL A 121 -2.18 -11.14 -1.63
N TYR A 122 -3.37 -10.65 -1.93
CA TYR A 122 -4.64 -11.15 -1.41
C TYR A 122 -5.52 -11.65 -2.56
N ALA A 123 -6.35 -12.65 -2.29
CA ALA A 123 -7.48 -13.05 -3.11
C ALA A 123 -8.71 -13.15 -2.22
N ASP A 124 -9.82 -12.58 -2.68
CA ASP A 124 -11.07 -12.54 -1.92
C ASP A 124 -10.85 -12.00 -0.50
N SER A 125 -10.04 -10.94 -0.37
CA SER A 125 -9.61 -10.33 0.89
C SER A 125 -8.73 -11.18 1.82
N HIS A 126 -8.35 -12.40 1.45
CA HIS A 126 -7.47 -13.28 2.21
C HIS A 126 -6.05 -13.31 1.66
N LEU A 127 -5.05 -13.30 2.55
CA LEU A 127 -3.64 -13.36 2.18
C LEU A 127 -3.33 -14.69 1.49
N ILE A 128 -2.71 -14.63 0.31
CA ILE A 128 -2.24 -15.81 -0.42
C ILE A 128 -0.78 -16.04 -0.02
N GLU A 129 -0.49 -17.18 0.62
CA GLU A 129 0.90 -17.59 0.84
C GLU A 129 1.50 -18.05 -0.49
N GLY A 130 2.50 -17.33 -1.02
CA GLY A 130 3.29 -17.91 -2.10
C GLY A 130 4.15 -17.03 -2.99
N GLN A 131 4.00 -15.70 -3.03
CA GLN A 131 4.85 -14.89 -3.92
C GLN A 131 5.27 -13.58 -3.25
N ARG A 132 6.36 -13.65 -2.46
CA ARG A 132 7.24 -12.49 -2.40
C ARG A 132 7.74 -12.29 -3.81
N VAL A 133 7.59 -11.08 -4.32
CA VAL A 133 8.17 -10.73 -5.61
C VAL A 133 9.66 -10.67 -5.34
N GLU A 134 10.37 -11.73 -5.70
CA GLU A 134 11.81 -11.70 -5.79
C GLU A 134 12.13 -10.59 -6.79
N GLY A 135 12.57 -9.44 -6.27
CA GLY A 135 13.17 -8.40 -7.08
C GLY A 135 14.43 -9.00 -7.68
N GLU A 136 14.37 -9.42 -8.94
CA GLU A 136 15.56 -9.72 -9.72
C GLU A 136 16.41 -8.43 -9.79
N VAL A 137 17.64 -8.55 -9.31
CA VAL A 137 18.73 -7.57 -9.45
C VAL A 137 19.40 -7.79 -10.79
#